data_AF-A0A4U0TYT0-F1
#
_entry.id   AF-A0A4U0TYT0-F1
#
_cell.length_a   1.000
_cell.length_b   1.000
_cell.length_c   1.000
_cell.angle_alpha   90.00
_cell.angle_beta   90.00
_cell.angle_gamma   90.00
#
_symmetry.space_group_name_H-M   'P 1'
#
loop_
_entity.id
_entity.type
_entity.pdbx_description
1 polymer ?
#
loop_
_entity_poly.entity_id
_entity_poly.type
_entity_poly.pdbx_seq_one_letter_code
_entity_poly.pdbx_strand_id
1 'polypeptide(L)'
;MAASDRVLSSTLSEPPASPHPITYQWLLPNSRGLDNFLKVMDDASPWATGYPTPPPSPQHESGPAPNPSTSAPDSTDAPPQAPASNSRNGHSHEVSIFLAATESFSKKNTNCTIQESLDRFAPLMAESRRRGFPVRAYISVALGCPFEGPDTDPHRVADLAVKLLEMGADEISVADTTGMGTAPATKQLLRTLKEAGVRNEDLAMHFHDTFGQALINTMVSLDHGIRAFDSAVGGLGGCPYSPGATGNVATEDLVYTLHSLGAKTGVALDEVSRIGGWITGEIGKGNGSGAGRATLSRLRREAGES
;
A
#
# COMPACT_ATOMS: atom_id res chain seq x y z
N MET A 1 0.14 10.34 -16.52
CA MET A 1 -0.13 9.20 -15.62
C MET A 1 -0.23 7.97 -16.48
N ALA A 2 0.51 6.91 -16.17
CA ALA A 2 0.20 5.60 -16.73
C ALA A 2 -1.28 5.31 -16.45
N ALA A 3 -1.97 4.73 -17.41
CA ALA A 3 -3.38 4.39 -17.28
C ALA A 3 -3.50 3.23 -16.27
N SER A 4 -3.62 3.52 -14.97
CA SER A 4 -3.69 2.52 -13.90
C SER A 4 -4.82 1.52 -14.13
N ASP A 5 -5.89 1.95 -14.79
CA ASP A 5 -6.99 1.14 -15.33
C ASP A 5 -6.50 0.10 -16.35
N ARG A 6 -5.60 0.46 -17.26
CA ARG A 6 -5.01 -0.49 -18.23
C ARG A 6 -4.08 -1.49 -17.55
N VAL A 7 -3.28 -1.06 -16.58
CA VAL A 7 -2.39 -1.96 -15.83
C VAL A 7 -3.22 -2.95 -15.01
N LEU A 8 -4.27 -2.46 -14.33
CA LEU A 8 -5.22 -3.31 -13.60
C LEU A 8 -5.92 -4.29 -14.54
N SER A 9 -6.47 -3.79 -15.65
CA SER A 9 -7.16 -4.64 -16.63
C SER A 9 -6.24 -5.74 -17.17
N SER A 10 -5.01 -5.39 -17.54
CA SER A 10 -3.99 -6.35 -18.00
C SER A 10 -3.64 -7.37 -16.91
N THR A 11 -3.45 -6.93 -15.67
CA THR A 11 -3.13 -7.80 -14.52
C THR A 11 -4.27 -8.78 -14.23
N LEU A 12 -5.53 -8.35 -14.42
CA LEU A 12 -6.71 -9.20 -14.22
C LEU A 12 -6.92 -10.19 -15.36
N SER A 13 -6.66 -9.79 -16.62
CA SER A 13 -6.83 -10.66 -17.78
C SER A 13 -5.70 -11.67 -17.94
N GLU A 14 -4.46 -11.24 -17.69
CA GLU A 14 -3.24 -12.01 -17.90
C GLU A 14 -2.33 -11.87 -16.66
N PRO A 15 -2.73 -12.43 -15.50
CA PRO A 15 -1.91 -12.35 -14.31
C PRO A 15 -0.58 -13.08 -14.55
N PRO A 16 0.56 -12.52 -14.11
CA PRO A 16 1.85 -13.17 -14.22
C PRO A 16 1.85 -14.50 -13.46
N ALA A 17 2.41 -15.53 -14.08
CA ALA A 17 2.54 -16.84 -13.45
C ALA A 17 3.46 -16.73 -12.22
N SER A 18 2.97 -17.18 -11.07
CA SER A 18 3.72 -17.21 -9.82
C SER A 18 3.44 -18.48 -9.03
N PRO A 19 4.47 -19.13 -8.44
CA PRO A 19 4.27 -20.26 -7.54
C PRO A 19 3.64 -19.87 -6.21
N HIS A 20 3.59 -18.55 -5.91
CA HIS A 20 3.01 -18.01 -4.68
C HIS A 20 1.98 -16.92 -5.00
N PRO A 21 0.93 -16.76 -4.18
CA PRO A 21 0.00 -15.62 -4.28
C PRO A 21 0.76 -14.28 -4.30
N ILE A 22 0.31 -13.37 -5.15
CA ILE A 22 0.83 -12.00 -5.23
C ILE A 22 -0.27 -11.08 -4.71
N THR A 23 0.09 -10.13 -3.84
CA THR A 23 -0.80 -9.04 -3.47
C THR A 23 -0.47 -7.81 -4.31
N TYR A 24 -1.43 -7.35 -5.11
CA TYR A 24 -1.33 -6.12 -5.89
C TYR A 24 -1.90 -4.95 -5.10
N GLN A 25 -1.06 -3.97 -4.80
CA GLN A 25 -1.47 -2.74 -4.15
C GLN A 25 -1.75 -1.62 -5.15
N TRP A 26 -2.88 -0.95 -4.99
CA TRP A 26 -3.32 0.15 -5.86
C TRP A 26 -3.40 1.46 -5.08
N LEU A 27 -2.58 2.45 -5.44
CA LEU A 27 -2.63 3.78 -4.82
C LEU A 27 -3.85 4.57 -5.32
N LEU A 28 -4.81 4.81 -4.42
CA LEU A 28 -6.09 5.46 -4.72
C LEU A 28 -6.23 6.74 -3.89
N PRO A 29 -5.80 7.91 -4.39
CA PRO A 29 -5.72 9.13 -3.58
C PRO A 29 -7.08 9.78 -3.26
N ASN A 30 -8.18 9.30 -3.84
CA ASN A 30 -9.52 9.86 -3.66
C ASN A 30 -10.60 8.88 -4.14
N SER A 31 -11.87 9.19 -3.82
CA SER A 31 -13.02 8.37 -4.18
C SER A 31 -13.15 8.11 -5.68
N ARG A 32 -12.79 9.06 -6.55
CA ARG A 32 -12.82 8.84 -8.01
C ARG A 32 -11.82 7.75 -8.43
N GLY A 33 -10.67 7.69 -7.76
CA GLY A 33 -9.71 6.60 -7.95
C GLY A 33 -10.30 5.25 -7.57
N LEU A 34 -11.02 5.20 -6.44
CA LEU A 34 -11.74 4.00 -6.00
C LEU A 34 -12.85 3.60 -6.98
N ASP A 35 -13.70 4.53 -7.41
CA ASP A 35 -14.78 4.25 -8.35
C ASP A 35 -14.24 3.64 -9.66
N ASN A 36 -13.13 4.19 -10.18
CA ASN A 36 -12.47 3.65 -11.36
C ASN A 36 -11.88 2.26 -11.12
N PHE A 37 -11.22 2.05 -9.97
CA PHE A 37 -10.69 0.74 -9.58
C PHE A 37 -11.82 -0.31 -9.50
N LEU A 38 -12.89 0.00 -8.78
CA LEU A 38 -14.03 -0.89 -8.60
C LEU A 38 -14.72 -1.20 -9.93
N LYS A 39 -14.88 -0.20 -10.81
CA LYS A 39 -15.44 -0.43 -12.15
C LYS A 39 -14.63 -1.46 -12.93
N VAL A 40 -13.30 -1.33 -12.99
CA VAL A 40 -12.45 -2.29 -13.72
C VAL A 40 -12.49 -3.68 -13.05
N MET A 41 -12.53 -3.73 -11.72
CA MET A 41 -12.72 -4.99 -11.00
C MET A 41 -14.07 -5.64 -11.36
N ASP A 42 -15.15 -4.87 -11.41
CA ASP A 42 -16.49 -5.37 -11.71
C ASP A 42 -16.61 -5.84 -13.17
N ASP A 43 -16.05 -5.09 -14.12
CA ASP A 43 -16.03 -5.44 -15.55
C ASP A 43 -15.25 -6.75 -15.82
N ALA A 44 -14.22 -7.04 -15.02
CA ALA A 44 -13.43 -8.28 -15.11
C ALA A 44 -14.06 -9.48 -14.37
N SER A 45 -15.24 -9.32 -13.77
CA SER A 45 -15.92 -10.40 -13.05
C SER A 45 -16.64 -11.35 -14.01
N PRO A 46 -16.44 -12.68 -13.94
CA PRO A 46 -17.18 -13.64 -14.78
C PRO A 46 -18.69 -13.65 -14.51
N TRP A 47 -19.15 -13.03 -13.42
CA TRP A 47 -20.57 -12.85 -13.08
C TRP A 47 -21.21 -11.58 -13.68
N ALA A 48 -20.50 -10.81 -14.52
CA ALA A 48 -21.04 -9.61 -15.17
C ALA A 48 -22.12 -9.89 -16.25
N THR A 49 -22.50 -11.15 -16.47
CA THR A 49 -23.74 -11.50 -17.17
C THR A 49 -24.85 -11.75 -16.16
N GLY A 50 -25.33 -10.67 -15.53
CA GLY A 50 -26.60 -10.73 -14.80
C GLY A 50 -27.69 -11.22 -15.76
N TYR A 51 -28.42 -12.27 -15.37
CA TYR A 51 -29.63 -12.67 -16.08
C TYR A 51 -30.51 -11.44 -16.30
N PRO A 52 -31.03 -11.19 -17.52
CA PRO A 52 -32.02 -10.15 -17.72
C PRO A 52 -33.18 -10.41 -16.77
N THR A 53 -33.58 -9.41 -15.99
CA THR A 53 -34.84 -9.44 -15.26
C THR A 53 -35.95 -9.82 -16.26
N PRO A 54 -36.72 -10.90 -16.02
CA PRO A 54 -37.85 -11.22 -16.88
C PRO A 54 -38.81 -10.03 -16.88
N PRO A 55 -39.42 -9.67 -18.03
CA PRO A 55 -40.42 -8.62 -18.05
C PRO A 55 -41.55 -8.95 -17.06
N PRO A 56 -42.14 -7.94 -16.40
CA PRO A 56 -43.20 -8.16 -15.43
C PRO A 56 -44.36 -8.90 -16.10
N SER A 57 -44.85 -9.95 -15.43
CA SER A 57 -46.02 -10.70 -15.90
C SER A 57 -47.28 -9.80 -15.88
N PRO A 58 -48.26 -10.04 -16.77
CA PRO A 58 -49.43 -9.16 -16.90
C PRO A 58 -50.27 -9.20 -15.63
N GLN A 59 -50.72 -8.02 -15.19
CA GLN A 59 -51.64 -7.87 -14.07
C GLN A 59 -53.02 -8.40 -14.48
N HIS A 60 -53.49 -9.47 -13.82
CA HIS A 60 -54.90 -9.84 -13.83
C HIS A 60 -55.57 -9.25 -12.60
N GLU A 61 -56.38 -8.21 -12.82
CA GLU A 61 -57.40 -7.76 -11.86
C GLU A 61 -58.52 -8.80 -11.77
N SER A 62 -58.85 -9.27 -10.56
CA SER A 62 -60.22 -9.47 -10.06
C SER A 62 -60.28 -10.20 -8.70
N GLY A 63 -60.90 -9.58 -7.69
CA GLY A 63 -61.45 -10.28 -6.51
C GLY A 63 -61.17 -9.61 -5.14
N PRO A 64 -62.19 -9.42 -4.26
CA PRO A 64 -62.15 -8.38 -3.22
C PRO A 64 -61.48 -8.81 -1.91
N ALA A 65 -60.94 -7.80 -1.22
CA ALA A 65 -60.33 -7.90 0.11
C ALA A 65 -61.32 -8.33 1.21
N PRO A 66 -60.80 -8.92 2.29
CA PRO A 66 -61.18 -8.44 3.61
C PRO A 66 -59.94 -8.17 4.50
N ASN A 67 -59.92 -6.97 5.07
CA ASN A 67 -59.15 -6.59 6.27
C ASN A 67 -59.94 -7.02 7.53
N PRO A 68 -59.42 -6.91 8.78
CA PRO A 68 -58.07 -6.57 9.23
C PRO A 68 -57.55 -7.46 10.40
N SER A 69 -56.28 -7.27 10.81
CA SER A 69 -55.83 -7.09 12.22
C SER A 69 -54.56 -7.86 12.65
N THR A 70 -53.71 -7.09 13.34
CA THR A 70 -52.67 -7.42 14.33
C THR A 70 -51.24 -7.84 13.89
N SER A 71 -50.30 -7.02 14.39
CA SER A 71 -48.95 -7.28 14.93
C SER A 71 -47.70 -7.34 14.03
N ALA A 72 -46.84 -6.35 14.31
CA ALA A 72 -45.37 -6.28 14.26
C ALA A 72 -44.66 -6.06 12.89
N PRO A 73 -43.69 -5.11 12.82
CA PRO A 73 -42.89 -4.89 11.63
C PRO A 73 -41.76 -5.91 11.57
N ASP A 74 -41.75 -6.74 10.54
CA ASP A 74 -40.63 -7.63 10.27
C ASP A 74 -39.45 -6.81 9.73
N SER A 75 -38.39 -6.82 10.52
CA SER A 75 -37.05 -6.40 10.16
C SER A 75 -36.56 -7.18 8.95
N THR A 76 -36.27 -6.49 7.85
CA THR A 76 -35.51 -7.07 6.74
C THR A 76 -34.06 -7.25 7.17
N ASP A 77 -33.77 -8.35 7.86
CA ASP A 77 -32.42 -8.88 7.99
C ASP A 77 -31.99 -9.43 6.63
N ALA A 78 -31.35 -8.56 5.83
CA ALA A 78 -30.51 -9.04 4.75
C ALA A 78 -29.37 -9.86 5.38
N PRO A 79 -29.12 -11.10 4.95
CA PRO A 79 -28.01 -11.87 5.47
C PRO A 79 -26.69 -11.10 5.24
N PRO A 80 -25.72 -11.17 6.18
CA PRO A 80 -24.43 -10.53 5.98
C PRO A 80 -23.84 -11.07 4.67
N GLN A 81 -23.64 -10.18 3.71
CA GLN A 81 -22.95 -10.52 2.47
C GLN A 81 -21.59 -11.11 2.87
N ALA A 82 -21.32 -12.34 2.44
CA ALA A 82 -19.98 -12.91 2.59
C ALA A 82 -18.99 -11.89 2.01
N PRO A 83 -17.86 -11.58 2.70
CA PRO A 83 -16.90 -10.64 2.18
C PRO A 83 -16.52 -11.10 0.78
N ALA A 84 -16.71 -10.22 -0.21
CA ALA A 84 -16.32 -10.50 -1.58
C ALA A 84 -14.84 -10.90 -1.54
N SER A 85 -14.51 -12.08 -2.04
CA SER A 85 -13.12 -12.53 -2.06
C SER A 85 -12.32 -11.50 -2.86
N ASN A 86 -11.40 -10.81 -2.20
CA ASN A 86 -10.41 -9.93 -2.84
C ASN A 86 -9.38 -10.73 -3.64
N SER A 87 -9.51 -12.06 -3.67
CA SER A 87 -8.65 -12.94 -4.44
C SER A 87 -9.21 -13.20 -5.84
N ARG A 88 -8.38 -12.98 -6.85
CA ARG A 88 -8.64 -13.33 -8.25
C ARG A 88 -7.47 -14.10 -8.80
N ASN A 89 -7.76 -15.23 -9.44
CA ASN A 89 -6.74 -16.12 -10.02
C ASN A 89 -5.65 -16.55 -9.00
N GLY A 90 -5.97 -16.63 -7.71
CA GLY A 90 -5.01 -16.97 -6.64
C GLY A 90 -4.14 -15.80 -6.17
N HIS A 91 -4.34 -14.60 -6.70
CA HIS A 91 -3.70 -13.35 -6.26
C HIS A 91 -4.69 -12.49 -5.47
N SER A 92 -4.21 -11.59 -4.64
CA SER A 92 -5.03 -10.65 -3.86
C SER A 92 -4.86 -9.22 -4.36
N HIS A 93 -5.87 -8.39 -4.15
CA HIS A 93 -5.81 -6.95 -4.42
C HIS A 93 -6.09 -6.18 -3.14
N GLU A 94 -5.33 -5.11 -2.93
CA GLU A 94 -5.49 -4.18 -1.82
C GLU A 94 -5.38 -2.74 -2.32
N VAL A 95 -5.93 -1.80 -1.57
CA VAL A 95 -5.89 -0.39 -1.90
C VAL A 95 -4.96 0.34 -0.93
N SER A 96 -4.30 1.40 -1.40
CA SER A 96 -3.52 2.26 -0.55
C SER A 96 -3.91 3.73 -0.65
N ILE A 97 -3.82 4.40 0.49
CA ILE A 97 -4.04 5.84 0.65
C ILE A 97 -2.82 6.48 1.29
N PHE A 98 -2.63 7.77 1.11
CA PHE A 98 -1.52 8.48 1.74
C PHE A 98 -1.95 9.83 2.31
N LEU A 99 -1.36 10.18 3.44
CA LEU A 99 -1.42 11.50 4.06
C LEU A 99 -0.03 11.88 4.56
N ALA A 100 0.07 13.05 5.17
CA ALA A 100 1.32 13.58 5.71
C ALA A 100 1.18 13.86 7.21
N ALA A 101 2.29 13.72 7.95
CA ALA A 101 2.35 14.04 9.37
C ALA A 101 2.36 15.56 9.65
N THR A 102 2.65 16.39 8.63
CA THR A 102 2.78 17.85 8.77
C THR A 102 1.84 18.61 7.84
N GLU A 103 1.29 19.73 8.35
CA GLU A 103 0.32 20.56 7.61
C GLU A 103 0.95 21.22 6.39
N SER A 104 2.20 21.70 6.51
CA SER A 104 2.89 22.34 5.38
C SER A 104 3.11 21.38 4.23
N PHE A 105 3.44 20.11 4.53
CA PHE A 105 3.60 19.09 3.51
C PHE A 105 2.26 18.72 2.87
N SER A 106 1.22 18.48 3.68
CA SER A 106 -0.12 18.18 3.18
C SER A 106 -0.61 19.28 2.22
N LYS A 107 -0.56 20.55 2.65
CA LYS A 107 -0.99 21.68 1.83
C LYS A 107 -0.20 21.82 0.53
N LYS A 108 1.11 21.59 0.55
CA LYS A 108 1.94 21.69 -0.66
C LYS A 108 1.77 20.50 -1.61
N ASN A 109 1.49 19.31 -1.08
CA ASN A 109 1.42 18.09 -1.88
C ASN A 109 0.02 17.83 -2.46
N THR A 110 -1.03 18.06 -1.67
CA THR A 110 -2.42 17.71 -2.03
C THR A 110 -3.37 18.91 -1.96
N ASN A 111 -2.88 20.10 -1.59
CA ASN A 111 -3.68 21.32 -1.43
C ASN A 111 -4.86 21.14 -0.45
N CYS A 112 -4.66 20.35 0.61
CA CYS A 112 -5.61 20.17 1.70
C CYS A 112 -4.91 20.02 3.04
N THR A 113 -5.65 20.27 4.12
CA THR A 113 -5.20 20.00 5.49
C THR A 113 -5.17 18.49 5.78
N ILE A 114 -4.54 18.12 6.89
CA ILE A 114 -4.53 16.71 7.32
C ILE A 114 -5.96 16.26 7.64
N GLN A 115 -6.75 17.09 8.33
CA GLN A 115 -8.13 16.77 8.66
C GLN A 115 -8.99 16.57 7.41
N GLU A 116 -8.90 17.48 6.43
CA GLU A 116 -9.60 17.33 5.15
C GLU A 116 -9.20 16.05 4.41
N SER A 117 -7.96 15.59 4.56
CA SER A 117 -7.50 14.32 3.99
C SER A 117 -8.20 13.14 4.66
N LEU A 118 -8.25 13.13 6.00
CA LEU A 118 -8.96 12.10 6.78
C LEU A 118 -10.45 12.05 6.41
N ASP A 119 -11.10 13.20 6.31
CA ASP A 119 -12.52 13.29 5.94
C ASP A 119 -12.79 12.73 4.54
N ARG A 120 -11.86 12.90 3.60
CA ARG A 120 -11.94 12.32 2.25
C ARG A 120 -11.70 10.81 2.25
N PHE A 121 -10.84 10.30 3.13
CA PHE A 121 -10.52 8.88 3.19
C PHE A 121 -11.59 8.06 3.92
N ALA A 122 -12.31 8.64 4.89
CA ALA A 122 -13.39 7.94 5.61
C ALA A 122 -14.38 7.19 4.68
N PRO A 123 -15.02 7.82 3.68
CA PRO A 123 -15.93 7.11 2.78
C PRO A 123 -15.22 6.09 1.87
N LEU A 124 -13.98 6.38 1.45
CA LEU A 124 -13.18 5.47 0.62
C LEU A 124 -12.85 4.19 1.37
N MET A 125 -12.43 4.30 2.64
CA MET A 125 -12.09 3.16 3.50
C MET A 125 -13.33 2.34 3.84
N ALA A 126 -14.45 3.00 4.14
CA ALA A 126 -15.72 2.33 4.37
C ALA A 126 -16.16 1.51 3.16
N GLU A 127 -16.08 2.08 1.96
CA GLU A 127 -16.43 1.38 0.72
C GLU A 127 -15.44 0.25 0.41
N SER A 128 -14.14 0.47 0.56
CA SER A 128 -13.12 -0.57 0.34
C SER A 128 -13.35 -1.78 1.24
N ARG A 129 -13.61 -1.54 2.53
CA ARG A 129 -13.98 -2.57 3.50
C ARG A 129 -15.27 -3.29 3.12
N ARG A 130 -16.33 -2.55 2.71
CA ARG A 130 -17.60 -3.13 2.25
C ARG A 130 -17.39 -4.07 1.05
N ARG A 131 -16.44 -3.74 0.18
CA ARG A 131 -16.05 -4.52 -0.99
C ARG A 131 -15.02 -5.61 -0.70
N GLY A 132 -14.55 -5.73 0.55
CA GLY A 132 -13.58 -6.75 0.97
C GLY A 132 -12.13 -6.45 0.58
N PHE A 133 -11.80 -5.23 0.14
CA PHE A 133 -10.43 -4.84 -0.19
C PHE A 133 -9.70 -4.29 1.04
N PRO A 134 -8.58 -4.90 1.47
CA PRO A 134 -7.74 -4.38 2.53
C PRO A 134 -7.21 -2.99 2.17
N VAL A 135 -7.03 -2.15 3.18
CA VAL A 135 -6.53 -0.79 3.04
C VAL A 135 -5.19 -0.65 3.75
N ARG A 136 -4.15 -0.30 2.99
CA ARG A 136 -2.86 0.13 3.54
C ARG A 136 -2.76 1.64 3.56
N ALA A 137 -2.51 2.24 4.71
CA ALA A 137 -2.41 3.70 4.83
C ALA A 137 -0.96 4.15 5.02
N TYR A 138 -0.56 5.18 4.27
CA TYR A 138 0.79 5.75 4.34
C TYR A 138 0.78 7.07 5.11
N ILE A 139 1.72 7.21 6.06
CA ILE A 139 2.00 8.48 6.75
C ILE A 139 3.35 9.00 6.25
N SER A 140 3.30 10.00 5.37
CA SER A 140 4.48 10.68 4.83
C SER A 140 5.12 11.60 5.87
N VAL A 141 6.42 11.90 5.66
CA VAL A 141 7.23 12.83 6.46
C VAL A 141 7.19 12.54 7.96
N ALA A 142 7.19 11.26 8.34
CA ALA A 142 7.12 10.83 9.73
C ALA A 142 8.44 11.04 10.50
N LEU A 143 9.57 11.17 9.78
CA LEU A 143 10.92 11.32 10.32
C LEU A 143 11.63 12.56 9.77
N GLY A 144 10.85 13.56 9.38
CA GLY A 144 11.36 14.82 8.86
C GLY A 144 10.51 15.35 7.72
N CYS A 145 10.30 16.66 7.72
CA CYS A 145 9.54 17.38 6.72
C CYS A 145 10.46 18.38 5.99
N PRO A 146 10.45 18.43 4.64
CA PRO A 146 11.28 19.36 3.89
C PRO A 146 10.88 20.84 4.10
N PHE A 147 9.76 21.09 4.77
CA PHE A 147 9.23 22.43 5.02
C PHE A 147 9.25 22.84 6.50
N GLU A 148 9.14 21.87 7.42
CA GLU A 148 9.06 22.13 8.87
C GLU A 148 10.33 21.68 9.61
N GLY A 149 11.26 21.00 8.92
CA GLY A 149 12.54 20.57 9.47
C GLY A 149 12.62 19.07 9.80
N PRO A 150 13.74 18.61 10.36
CA PRO A 150 13.98 17.19 10.61
C PRO A 150 13.14 16.62 11.76
N ASP A 151 12.67 17.46 12.68
CA ASP A 151 12.01 17.04 13.92
C ASP A 151 10.49 16.98 13.75
N THR A 152 10.00 15.97 13.04
CA THR A 152 8.55 15.68 13.04
C THR A 152 8.15 15.07 14.39
N ASP A 153 7.12 15.63 15.02
CA ASP A 153 6.63 15.15 16.31
C ASP A 153 6.08 13.71 16.21
N PRO A 154 6.70 12.73 16.90
CA PRO A 154 6.28 11.33 16.85
C PRO A 154 4.89 11.09 17.46
N HIS A 155 4.43 11.95 18.38
CA HIS A 155 3.07 11.83 18.93
C HIS A 155 2.02 12.14 17.87
N ARG A 156 2.27 13.12 16.99
CA ARG A 156 1.37 13.40 15.86
C ARG A 156 1.31 12.22 14.88
N VAL A 157 2.44 11.56 14.63
CA VAL A 157 2.47 10.36 13.78
C VAL A 157 1.66 9.23 14.44
N ALA A 158 1.81 9.03 15.76
CA ALA A 158 1.06 8.02 16.50
C ALA A 158 -0.45 8.30 16.51
N ASP A 159 -0.87 9.54 16.74
CA ASP A 159 -2.27 9.95 16.70
C ASP A 159 -2.90 9.68 15.32
N LEU A 160 -2.16 9.93 14.24
CA LEU A 160 -2.61 9.64 12.88
C LEU A 160 -2.70 8.13 12.63
N ALA A 161 -1.71 7.35 13.08
CA ALA A 161 -1.74 5.90 12.95
C ALA A 161 -2.95 5.29 13.66
N VAL A 162 -3.22 5.71 14.90
CA VAL A 162 -4.41 5.26 15.67
C VAL A 162 -5.70 5.61 14.93
N LYS A 163 -5.86 6.86 14.49
CA LYS A 163 -7.06 7.28 13.73
C LYS A 163 -7.28 6.46 12.47
N LEU A 164 -6.22 6.18 11.71
CA LEU A 164 -6.32 5.40 10.47
C LEU A 164 -6.71 3.95 10.75
N LEU A 165 -6.16 3.35 11.81
CA LEU A 165 -6.55 2.00 12.26
C LEU A 165 -8.02 1.98 12.71
N GLU A 166 -8.46 2.98 13.49
CA GLU A 166 -9.87 3.14 13.90
C GLU A 166 -10.82 3.31 12.70
N MET A 167 -10.38 4.03 11.66
CA MET A 167 -11.10 4.18 10.39
C MET A 167 -11.14 2.87 9.58
N GLY A 168 -10.20 1.95 9.82
CA GLY A 168 -10.17 0.64 9.18
C GLY A 168 -9.01 0.32 8.28
N ALA A 169 -7.88 0.99 8.44
CA ALA A 169 -6.66 0.54 7.78
C ALA A 169 -6.25 -0.82 8.36
N ASP A 170 -5.80 -1.72 7.50
CA ASP A 170 -5.29 -3.04 7.87
C ASP A 170 -3.80 -2.99 8.22
N GLU A 171 -3.05 -2.05 7.62
CA GLU A 171 -1.63 -1.82 7.91
C GLU A 171 -1.28 -0.33 7.69
N ILE A 172 -0.43 0.22 8.55
CA ILE A 172 0.11 1.58 8.44
C ILE A 172 1.58 1.52 8.02
N SER A 173 1.90 2.08 6.84
CA SER A 173 3.28 2.29 6.40
C SER A 173 3.76 3.69 6.83
N VAL A 174 4.70 3.72 7.78
CA VAL A 174 5.24 4.95 8.35
C VAL A 174 6.51 5.33 7.58
N ALA A 175 6.48 6.49 6.92
CA ALA A 175 7.44 6.82 5.88
C ALA A 175 8.40 7.96 6.25
N ASP A 176 9.70 7.70 6.11
CA ASP A 176 10.74 8.72 5.98
C ASP A 176 10.84 9.16 4.51
N THR A 177 9.91 10.01 4.09
CA THR A 177 9.78 10.49 2.70
C THR A 177 11.00 11.26 2.20
N THR A 178 11.79 11.83 3.11
CA THR A 178 12.96 12.65 2.77
C THR A 178 14.28 11.93 2.97
N GLY A 179 14.31 10.82 3.70
CA GLY A 179 15.52 10.12 4.12
C GLY A 179 16.25 10.81 5.27
N MET A 180 15.60 11.74 5.98
CA MET A 180 16.22 12.53 7.06
C MET A 180 16.23 11.80 8.40
N GLY A 181 15.49 10.71 8.50
CA GLY A 181 15.36 9.92 9.71
C GLY A 181 16.71 9.36 10.17
N THR A 182 16.91 9.37 11.47
CA THR A 182 18.12 8.83 12.10
C THR A 182 17.75 7.71 13.07
N ALA A 183 18.74 6.91 13.49
CA ALA A 183 18.51 5.83 14.45
C ALA A 183 17.81 6.30 15.75
N PRO A 184 18.23 7.42 16.40
CA PRO A 184 17.54 7.92 17.59
C PRO A 184 16.10 8.35 17.32
N ALA A 185 15.83 9.07 16.21
CA ALA A 185 14.49 9.52 15.84
C ALA A 185 13.57 8.33 15.52
N THR A 186 14.06 7.35 14.76
CA THR A 186 13.33 6.11 14.45
C THR A 186 12.99 5.35 15.73
N LYS A 187 13.94 5.21 16.66
CA LYS A 187 13.71 4.58 17.96
C LYS A 187 12.64 5.31 18.77
N GLN A 188 12.68 6.64 18.82
CA GLN A 188 11.70 7.43 19.54
C GLN A 188 10.30 7.29 18.92
N LEU A 189 10.21 7.35 17.59
CA LEU A 189 8.96 7.16 16.85
C LEU A 189 8.32 5.80 17.14
N LEU A 190 9.09 4.71 17.03
CA LEU A 190 8.59 3.35 17.28
C LEU A 190 8.15 3.14 18.72
N ARG A 191 8.86 3.72 19.69
CA ARG A 191 8.41 3.71 21.10
C ARG A 191 7.09 4.45 21.28
N THR A 192 6.95 5.61 20.65
CA THR A 192 5.74 6.44 20.74
C THR A 192 4.54 5.73 20.11
N LEU A 193 4.71 5.10 18.96
CA LEU A 193 3.67 4.27 18.30
C LEU A 193 3.22 3.12 19.20
N LYS A 194 4.18 2.42 19.82
CA LYS A 194 3.89 1.34 20.76
C LYS A 194 3.16 1.84 22.01
N GLU A 195 3.58 2.96 22.57
CA GLU A 195 2.94 3.58 23.74
C GLU A 195 1.50 4.04 23.43
N ALA A 196 1.20 4.42 22.19
CA ALA A 196 -0.14 4.72 21.70
C ALA A 196 -1.00 3.47 21.43
N GLY A 197 -0.47 2.25 21.63
CA GLY A 197 -1.20 1.00 21.45
C GLY A 197 -1.19 0.44 20.03
N VAL A 198 -0.40 1.02 19.12
CA VAL A 198 -0.23 0.47 17.78
C VAL A 198 0.65 -0.78 17.85
N ARG A 199 0.16 -1.89 17.30
CA ARG A 199 0.89 -3.17 17.35
C ARG A 199 1.92 -3.23 16.24
N ASN A 200 2.96 -4.04 16.44
CA ASN A 200 4.04 -4.19 15.46
C ASN A 200 3.55 -4.82 14.16
N GLU A 201 2.56 -5.72 14.24
CA GLU A 201 1.92 -6.38 13.10
C GLU A 201 1.03 -5.45 12.27
N ASP A 202 0.64 -4.30 12.82
CA ASP A 202 -0.15 -3.28 12.11
C ASP A 202 0.76 -2.26 11.40
N LEU A 203 2.09 -2.43 11.49
CA LEU A 203 3.09 -1.45 11.04
C LEU A 203 4.02 -2.01 9.97
N ALA A 204 4.26 -1.17 8.97
CA ALA A 204 5.39 -1.28 8.07
C ALA A 204 6.22 0.01 8.09
N MET A 205 7.49 -0.10 7.70
CA MET A 205 8.38 1.06 7.60
C MET A 205 8.80 1.30 6.15
N HIS A 206 8.77 2.56 5.74
CA HIS A 206 9.17 3.00 4.42
C HIS A 206 10.31 4.01 4.55
N PHE A 207 11.54 3.57 4.32
CA PHE A 207 12.73 4.42 4.45
C PHE A 207 13.30 4.80 3.10
N HIS A 208 13.45 6.10 2.87
CA HIS A 208 14.31 6.59 1.81
C HIS A 208 15.78 6.58 2.26
N ASP A 209 16.67 6.32 1.30
CA ASP A 209 18.11 6.24 1.50
C ASP A 209 18.84 7.50 1.01
N THR A 210 18.14 8.62 0.89
CA THR A 210 18.68 9.92 0.44
C THR A 210 19.96 10.32 1.18
N PHE A 211 20.04 10.03 2.48
CA PHE A 211 21.17 10.33 3.36
C PHE A 211 21.88 9.07 3.90
N GLY A 212 21.69 7.91 3.26
CA GLY A 212 22.34 6.65 3.64
C GLY A 212 21.86 6.09 4.99
N GLN A 213 20.66 6.46 5.45
CA GLN A 213 20.12 6.07 6.75
C GLN A 213 19.15 4.89 6.68
N ALA A 214 18.71 4.46 5.49
CA ALA A 214 17.56 3.57 5.39
C ALA A 214 17.82 2.20 6.02
N LEU A 215 18.99 1.59 5.74
CA LEU A 215 19.35 0.31 6.35
C LEU A 215 19.59 0.42 7.85
N ILE A 216 20.15 1.55 8.32
CA ILE A 216 20.34 1.81 9.76
C ILE A 216 18.98 1.86 10.47
N ASN A 217 18.02 2.62 9.90
CA ASN A 217 16.68 2.74 10.45
C ASN A 217 15.90 1.41 10.34
N THR A 218 16.17 0.61 9.31
CA THR A 218 15.66 -0.77 9.17
C THR A 218 16.15 -1.64 10.34
N MET A 219 17.45 -1.61 10.67
CA MET A 219 18.00 -2.36 11.81
C MET A 219 17.34 -1.95 13.12
N VAL A 220 17.18 -0.64 13.37
CA VAL A 220 16.47 -0.14 14.56
C VAL A 220 15.03 -0.65 14.61
N SER A 221 14.36 -0.69 13.47
CA SER A 221 12.97 -1.15 13.37
C SER A 221 12.84 -2.65 13.61
N LEU A 222 13.79 -3.46 13.10
CA LEU A 222 13.86 -4.89 13.35
C LEU A 222 14.02 -5.19 14.85
N ASP A 223 14.87 -4.44 15.54
CA ASP A 223 15.09 -4.56 17.00
C ASP A 223 13.83 -4.21 17.81
N HIS A 224 12.95 -3.36 17.27
CA HIS A 224 11.66 -3.03 17.88
C HIS A 224 10.54 -4.02 17.52
N GLY A 225 10.85 -5.01 16.68
CA GLY A 225 9.92 -6.08 16.31
C GLY A 225 9.14 -5.83 15.02
N ILE A 226 9.45 -4.79 14.24
CA ILE A 226 8.85 -4.55 12.92
C ILE A 226 9.33 -5.62 11.93
N ARG A 227 8.42 -6.10 11.08
CA ARG A 227 8.71 -7.15 10.09
C ARG A 227 8.29 -6.84 8.66
N ALA A 228 7.59 -5.72 8.43
CA ALA A 228 7.21 -5.26 7.10
C ALA A 228 8.00 -4.00 6.71
N PHE A 229 8.59 -4.00 5.52
CA PHE A 229 9.42 -2.92 5.00
C PHE A 229 9.15 -2.70 3.53
N ASP A 230 9.03 -1.43 3.14
CA ASP A 230 8.90 -1.03 1.74
C ASP A 230 10.27 -0.74 1.14
N SER A 231 10.46 -1.13 -0.12
CA SER A 231 11.68 -0.88 -0.89
C SER A 231 11.37 -0.80 -2.39
N ALA A 232 12.34 -0.34 -3.19
CA ALA A 232 12.21 -0.31 -4.64
C ALA A 232 13.36 -1.06 -5.31
N VAL A 233 13.02 -1.93 -6.27
CA VAL A 233 14.02 -2.68 -7.04
C VAL A 233 15.01 -1.73 -7.70
N GLY A 234 16.32 -2.03 -7.68
CA GLY A 234 17.37 -1.18 -8.24
C GLY A 234 17.49 0.19 -7.59
N GLY A 235 16.85 0.43 -6.44
CA GLY A 235 16.74 1.76 -5.83
C GLY A 235 15.89 2.73 -6.67
N LEU A 236 14.89 2.21 -7.38
CA LEU A 236 14.01 3.03 -8.22
C LEU A 236 13.27 4.11 -7.42
N GLY A 237 13.05 5.23 -8.09
CA GLY A 237 12.52 6.44 -7.46
C GLY A 237 13.64 7.35 -6.98
N GLY A 238 13.37 8.65 -6.99
CA GLY A 238 14.28 9.66 -6.47
C GLY A 238 13.54 10.56 -5.49
N CYS A 239 14.28 11.37 -4.75
CA CYS A 239 13.69 12.38 -3.89
C CYS A 239 13.39 13.65 -4.71
N PRO A 240 12.12 14.05 -4.91
CA PRO A 240 11.81 15.30 -5.62
C PRO A 240 12.33 16.55 -4.86
N TYR A 241 12.56 16.42 -3.55
CA TYR A 241 13.11 17.48 -2.69
C TYR A 241 14.65 17.48 -2.66
N SER A 242 15.31 16.48 -3.22
CA SER A 242 16.76 16.41 -3.35
C SER A 242 17.12 15.87 -4.74
N PRO A 243 16.99 16.70 -5.80
CA PRO A 243 17.22 16.27 -7.16
C PRO A 243 18.61 15.64 -7.34
N GLY A 244 18.64 14.39 -7.81
CA GLY A 244 19.87 13.62 -8.01
C GLY A 244 20.30 12.74 -6.83
N ALA A 245 19.67 12.90 -5.66
CA ALA A 245 19.85 11.97 -4.54
C ALA A 245 19.00 10.71 -4.72
N THR A 246 19.42 9.62 -4.06
CA THR A 246 18.65 8.38 -3.93
C THR A 246 17.28 8.66 -3.30
N GLY A 247 16.28 7.88 -3.68
CA GLY A 247 14.93 7.90 -3.10
C GLY A 247 14.76 6.73 -2.16
N ASN A 248 13.97 5.74 -2.57
CA ASN A 248 13.73 4.52 -1.82
C ASN A 248 15.02 3.73 -1.54
N VAL A 249 15.05 3.01 -0.42
CA VAL A 249 16.03 1.94 -0.21
C VAL A 249 15.90 0.88 -1.32
N ALA A 250 17.03 0.41 -1.84
CA ALA A 250 17.02 -0.62 -2.86
C ALA A 250 16.58 -1.97 -2.28
N THR A 251 15.69 -2.68 -2.97
CA THR A 251 15.21 -4.00 -2.53
C THR A 251 16.36 -4.98 -2.38
N GLU A 252 17.34 -4.96 -3.27
CA GLU A 252 18.50 -5.85 -3.23
C GLU A 252 19.37 -5.60 -2.00
N ASP A 253 19.56 -4.33 -1.62
CA ASP A 253 20.34 -3.95 -0.44
C ASP A 253 19.61 -4.39 0.84
N LEU A 254 18.29 -4.16 0.91
CA LEU A 254 17.46 -4.60 2.02
C LEU A 254 17.45 -6.13 2.16
N VAL A 255 17.24 -6.86 1.06
CA VAL A 255 17.24 -8.33 1.05
C VAL A 255 18.60 -8.88 1.45
N TYR A 256 19.69 -8.32 0.92
CA TYR A 256 21.04 -8.72 1.31
C TYR A 256 21.27 -8.54 2.82
N THR A 257 20.90 -7.39 3.37
CA THR A 257 20.98 -7.13 4.82
C THR A 257 20.15 -8.15 5.61
N LEU A 258 18.88 -8.35 5.26
CA LEU A 258 17.99 -9.27 5.96
C LEU A 258 18.50 -10.72 5.91
N HIS A 259 18.97 -11.19 4.75
CA HIS A 259 19.58 -12.51 4.60
C HIS A 259 20.84 -12.66 5.44
N SER A 260 21.68 -11.62 5.53
CA SER A 260 22.90 -11.64 6.36
C SER A 260 22.60 -11.82 7.86
N LEU A 261 21.41 -11.43 8.30
CA LEU A 261 20.91 -11.63 9.68
C LEU A 261 20.23 -13.00 9.87
N GLY A 262 20.13 -13.82 8.82
CA GLY A 262 19.41 -15.09 8.83
C GLY A 262 17.89 -14.97 8.67
N ALA A 263 17.37 -13.79 8.30
CA ALA A 263 15.94 -13.59 8.09
C ALA A 263 15.48 -14.25 6.78
N LYS A 264 14.30 -14.87 6.81
CA LYS A 264 13.67 -15.49 5.64
C LYS A 264 12.72 -14.49 4.99
N THR A 265 13.11 -13.94 3.85
CA THR A 265 12.28 -12.98 3.09
C THR A 265 11.45 -13.65 1.99
N GLY A 266 11.81 -14.87 1.56
CA GLY A 266 11.21 -15.52 0.39
C GLY A 266 11.64 -14.91 -0.95
N VAL A 267 12.52 -13.91 -0.96
CA VAL A 267 13.01 -13.24 -2.17
C VAL A 267 14.37 -13.80 -2.57
N ALA A 268 14.52 -14.20 -3.84
CA ALA A 268 15.80 -14.62 -4.40
C ALA A 268 16.63 -13.39 -4.80
N LEU A 269 17.75 -13.15 -4.10
CA LEU A 269 18.63 -11.99 -4.33
C LEU A 269 19.12 -11.91 -5.78
N ASP A 270 19.48 -13.05 -6.37
CA ASP A 270 19.98 -13.12 -7.74
C ASP A 270 18.91 -12.71 -8.75
N GLU A 271 17.67 -13.17 -8.58
CA GLU A 271 16.55 -12.82 -9.48
C GLU A 271 16.17 -11.35 -9.38
N VAL A 272 16.02 -10.82 -8.15
CA VAL A 272 15.70 -9.40 -7.98
C VAL A 272 16.83 -8.50 -8.49
N SER A 273 18.09 -8.94 -8.40
CA SER A 273 19.23 -8.22 -8.98
C SER A 273 19.18 -8.19 -10.51
N ARG A 274 18.77 -9.29 -11.17
CA ARG A 274 18.53 -9.31 -12.63
C ARG A 274 17.42 -8.35 -13.03
N ILE A 275 16.30 -8.35 -12.30
CA ILE A 275 15.19 -7.42 -12.53
C ILE A 275 15.67 -5.98 -12.37
N GLY A 276 16.42 -5.67 -11.30
CA GLY A 276 17.00 -4.35 -11.07
C GLY A 276 17.94 -3.90 -12.18
N GLY A 277 18.82 -4.78 -12.64
CA GLY A 277 19.69 -4.52 -13.80
C GLY A 277 18.91 -4.25 -15.08
N TRP A 278 17.90 -5.08 -15.37
CA TRP A 278 17.03 -4.92 -16.55
C TRP A 278 16.26 -3.59 -16.52
N ILE A 279 15.47 -3.34 -15.47
CA ILE A 279 14.57 -2.17 -15.44
C ILE A 279 15.33 -0.85 -15.43
N THR A 280 16.50 -0.80 -14.77
CA THR A 280 17.35 0.39 -14.75
C THR A 280 17.96 0.65 -16.13
N GLY A 281 18.31 -0.41 -16.87
CA GLY A 281 18.69 -0.33 -18.28
C GLY A 281 17.58 0.22 -19.19
N GLU A 282 16.36 -0.29 -19.06
CA GLU A 282 15.20 0.16 -19.85
C GLU A 282 14.88 1.65 -19.65
N ILE A 283 14.99 2.15 -18.42
CA ILE A 283 14.72 3.56 -18.12
C ILE A 283 15.95 4.47 -18.31
N GLY A 284 17.10 3.92 -18.70
CA GLY A 284 18.34 4.67 -18.90
C GLY A 284 18.90 5.30 -17.63
N LYS A 285 18.74 4.66 -16.47
CA LYS A 285 19.30 5.11 -15.17
C LYS A 285 20.30 4.10 -14.63
N GLY A 286 21.23 4.57 -13.80
CA GLY A 286 22.12 3.67 -13.07
C GLY A 286 21.36 2.86 -12.02
N ASN A 287 21.76 1.60 -11.81
CA ASN A 287 21.26 0.81 -10.69
C ASN A 287 21.82 1.36 -9.36
N GLY A 288 20.93 1.84 -8.50
CA GLY A 288 21.26 2.46 -7.22
C GLY A 288 21.69 1.47 -6.14
N SER A 289 21.47 0.17 -6.34
CA SER A 289 21.81 -0.86 -5.35
C SER A 289 23.31 -1.19 -5.33
N GLY A 290 23.91 -1.22 -4.14
CA GLY A 290 25.25 -1.76 -3.94
C GLY A 290 25.29 -3.29 -4.10
N ALA A 291 24.41 -3.99 -3.38
CA ALA A 291 24.29 -5.44 -3.37
C ALA A 291 23.87 -5.99 -4.73
N GLY A 292 22.93 -5.35 -5.42
CA GLY A 292 22.45 -5.72 -6.75
C GLY A 292 23.57 -5.65 -7.78
N ARG A 293 24.35 -4.56 -7.83
CA ARG A 293 25.50 -4.44 -8.74
C ARG A 293 26.59 -5.47 -8.44
N ALA A 294 26.90 -5.71 -7.16
CA ALA A 294 27.86 -6.73 -6.77
C ALA A 294 27.41 -8.15 -7.18
N THR A 295 26.12 -8.44 -6.98
CA THR A 295 25.50 -9.73 -7.35
C THR A 295 25.52 -9.93 -8.86
N LEU A 296 25.13 -8.93 -9.66
CA LEU A 296 25.22 -9.00 -11.11
C LEU A 296 26.65 -9.18 -11.61
N SER A 297 27.62 -8.52 -10.99
CA SER A 297 29.03 -8.70 -11.35
C SER A 297 29.50 -10.12 -11.04
N ARG A 298 29.10 -10.70 -9.91
CA ARG A 298 29.39 -12.11 -9.56
C ARG A 298 28.79 -13.05 -10.61
N LEU A 299 27.52 -12.87 -10.96
CA LEU A 299 26.80 -13.70 -11.94
C LEU A 299 27.45 -13.67 -13.33
N ARG A 300 27.87 -12.49 -13.82
CA ARG A 300 28.58 -12.37 -15.11
C ARG A 300 29.90 -13.14 -15.11
N ARG A 301 30.69 -13.04 -14.03
CA ARG A 301 31.94 -13.80 -13.90
C ARG A 301 31.70 -15.31 -13.89
N GLU A 302 30.65 -15.77 -13.20
CA GLU A 302 30.27 -17.19 -13.17
C GLU A 302 29.80 -17.69 -14.55
N ALA A 303 29.22 -16.81 -15.38
CA ALA A 303 28.83 -17.09 -16.75
C ALA A 303 29.98 -17.00 -17.77
N GLY A 304 31.18 -16.55 -17.37
CA GLY A 304 32.31 -16.35 -18.27
C GLY A 304 32.22 -15.06 -19.12
N GLU A 305 31.35 -14.13 -18.74
CA GLU A 305 31.19 -12.82 -19.39
C GLU A 305 32.10 -11.81 -18.67
N SER A 306 33.22 -11.43 -19.30
CA SER A 306 34.17 -10.42 -18.79
C SER A 306 33.89 -9.04 -19.34
#